data_AF-T1B4N2-F1
#
_entry.id   AF-T1B4N2-F1
#
_cell.length_a   1.000
_cell.length_b   1.000
_cell.length_c   1.000
_cell.angle_alpha   90.00
_cell.angle_beta   90.00
_cell.angle_gamma   90.00
#
_symmetry.space_group_name_H-M   'P 1'
#
loop_
_entity.id
_entity.type
_entity.pdbx_description
1 polymer ?
#
loop_
_entity_poly.entity_id
_entity_poly.type
_entity_poly.pdbx_seq_one_letter_code
_entity_poly.pdbx_strand_id
1 'polypeptide(L)'
;RYDDAARWLAARGYRSTVDYLANATQMVLESTSLLPHANAGALYPHELAQLRTSTASQGMMLESVAVLAAHRLAPDKAVARRLATLHAAGDLAIPFTTGLLVGIGESRRHRLDALAAIAAAHARFGHVHEVIIQNFRPKPGTAMAHASPPRDEEYRWTIAVARLLLADDVHLQAPPNLSDDPTRLLDA
;
A
#
# COMPACT_ATOMS: atom_id res chain seq x y z
N ARG A 1 -19.57 -12.69 4.25
CA ARG A 1 -19.48 -11.62 3.21
C ARG A 1 -18.73 -12.10 1.96
N TYR A 2 -18.09 -13.27 1.96
CA TYR A 2 -17.45 -13.86 0.77
C TYR A 2 -17.50 -15.39 0.85
N ASP A 3 -18.70 -15.96 0.90
CA ASP A 3 -18.90 -17.37 1.28
C ASP A 3 -18.38 -18.32 0.19
N ASP A 4 -18.41 -17.90 -1.08
CA ASP A 4 -17.79 -18.61 -2.19
C ASP A 4 -16.27 -18.71 -2.04
N ALA A 5 -15.61 -17.60 -1.69
CA ALA A 5 -14.17 -17.58 -1.47
C ALA A 5 -13.79 -18.46 -0.27
N ALA A 6 -14.55 -18.38 0.83
CA ALA A 6 -14.34 -19.21 2.00
C ALA A 6 -14.49 -20.71 1.69
N ARG A 7 -15.54 -21.10 0.95
CA ARG A 7 -15.72 -22.49 0.49
C ARG A 7 -14.58 -22.96 -0.40
N TRP A 8 -14.14 -22.12 -1.34
CA TRP A 8 -13.05 -22.45 -2.24
C TRP A 8 -11.74 -22.69 -1.50
N LEU A 9 -11.42 -21.85 -0.50
CA LEU A 9 -10.26 -21.97 0.37
C LEU A 9 -10.33 -23.24 1.21
N ALA A 10 -11.45 -23.47 1.89
CA ALA A 10 -11.65 -24.64 2.74
C ALA A 10 -11.56 -25.96 1.95
N ALA A 11 -12.12 -26.02 0.74
CA ALA A 11 -12.04 -27.18 -0.15
C ALA A 11 -10.59 -27.52 -0.57
N ARG A 12 -9.64 -26.60 -0.38
CA ARG A 12 -8.21 -26.77 -0.66
C ARG A 12 -7.35 -26.80 0.61
N GLY A 13 -7.97 -26.88 1.78
CA GLY A 13 -7.29 -26.97 3.07
C GLY A 13 -6.78 -25.64 3.63
N TYR A 14 -7.17 -24.50 3.06
CA TYR A 14 -6.80 -23.17 3.57
C TYR A 14 -7.86 -22.61 4.50
N ARG A 15 -7.45 -22.08 5.66
CA ARG A 15 -8.37 -21.48 6.63
C ARG A 15 -8.62 -19.99 6.34
N SER A 16 -7.71 -19.35 5.62
CA SER A 16 -7.79 -17.93 5.24
C SER A 16 -7.12 -17.67 3.89
N THR A 17 -7.35 -16.47 3.34
CA THR A 17 -6.59 -16.00 2.16
C THR A 17 -5.10 -15.85 2.47
N VAL A 18 -4.74 -15.53 3.72
CA VAL A 18 -3.33 -15.42 4.15
C VAL A 18 -2.67 -16.80 4.17
N ASP A 19 -3.36 -17.85 4.63
CA ASP A 19 -2.86 -19.22 4.55
C ASP A 19 -2.57 -19.63 3.10
N TYR A 20 -3.50 -19.31 2.20
CA TYR A 20 -3.31 -19.57 0.78
C TYR A 20 -2.12 -18.80 0.20
N LEU A 21 -1.99 -17.51 0.55
CA LEU A 21 -0.89 -16.66 0.08
C LEU A 21 0.47 -17.10 0.64
N ALA A 22 0.53 -17.54 1.90
CA ALA A 22 1.74 -18.10 2.50
C ALA A 22 2.21 -19.35 1.72
N ASN A 23 1.28 -20.25 1.37
CA ASN A 23 1.62 -21.40 0.54
C ASN A 23 2.09 -20.98 -0.87
N ALA A 24 1.36 -20.07 -1.52
CA ALA A 24 1.72 -19.60 -2.85
C ALA A 24 3.11 -18.94 -2.89
N THR A 25 3.44 -18.12 -1.89
CA THR A 25 4.76 -17.46 -1.78
C THR A 25 5.86 -18.46 -1.46
N GLN A 26 5.59 -19.47 -0.62
CA GLN A 26 6.52 -20.56 -0.37
C GLN A 26 6.84 -21.35 -1.66
N MET A 27 5.82 -21.68 -2.46
CA MET A 27 6.02 -22.36 -3.74
C MET A 27 6.90 -21.55 -4.70
N VAL A 28 6.76 -20.22 -4.73
CA VAL A 28 7.62 -19.35 -5.56
C VAL A 28 9.07 -19.41 -5.10
N LEU A 29 9.33 -19.37 -3.79
CA LEU A 29 10.69 -19.50 -3.24
C LEU A 29 11.32 -20.87 -3.54
N GLU A 30 10.53 -21.94 -3.46
CA GLU A 30 11.03 -23.30 -3.65
C GLU A 30 11.21 -23.66 -5.14
N SER A 31 10.38 -23.10 -6.01
CA SER A 31 10.31 -23.50 -7.42
C SER A 31 10.98 -22.52 -8.38
N THR A 32 11.39 -21.34 -7.91
CA THR A 32 11.99 -20.29 -8.75
C THR A 32 13.16 -19.61 -8.05
N SER A 33 13.87 -18.73 -8.77
CA SER A 33 14.87 -17.82 -8.19
C SER A 33 14.30 -16.46 -7.76
N LEU A 34 12.98 -16.30 -7.82
CA LEU A 34 12.31 -15.03 -7.51
C LEU A 34 12.05 -14.89 -6.01
N LEU A 35 12.13 -13.66 -5.53
CA LEU A 35 11.82 -13.29 -4.15
C LEU A 35 10.40 -12.71 -4.07
N PRO A 36 9.47 -13.31 -3.32
CA PRO A 36 8.11 -12.81 -3.24
C PRO A 36 8.00 -11.48 -2.47
N HIS A 37 7.20 -10.57 -3.02
CA HIS A 37 6.65 -9.41 -2.33
C HIS A 37 5.15 -9.62 -2.11
N ALA A 38 4.68 -9.58 -0.86
CA ALA A 38 3.25 -9.75 -0.56
C ALA A 38 2.57 -8.41 -0.27
N ASN A 39 1.66 -7.98 -1.16
CA ASN A 39 0.79 -6.82 -0.96
C ASN A 39 -0.64 -7.28 -0.63
N ALA A 40 -0.87 -7.61 0.64
CA ALA A 40 -2.08 -8.32 1.11
C ALA A 40 -3.05 -7.42 1.91
N GLY A 41 -2.90 -6.10 1.81
CA GLY A 41 -3.75 -5.16 2.52
C GLY A 41 -3.46 -5.09 4.03
N ALA A 42 -4.46 -4.72 4.82
CA ALA A 42 -4.29 -4.45 6.25
C ALA A 42 -4.34 -5.72 7.10
N LEU A 43 -3.17 -6.34 7.28
CA LEU A 43 -2.97 -7.58 8.02
C LEU A 43 -2.74 -7.39 9.52
N TYR A 44 -3.11 -8.40 10.31
CA TYR A 44 -2.81 -8.49 11.74
C TYR A 44 -1.35 -8.92 11.94
N PRO A 45 -0.74 -8.65 13.11
CA PRO A 45 0.65 -9.01 13.37
C PRO A 45 0.98 -10.50 13.10
N HIS A 46 0.08 -11.42 13.46
CA HIS A 46 0.29 -12.85 13.22
C HIS A 46 0.24 -13.22 11.73
N GLU A 47 -0.58 -12.53 10.93
CA GLU A 47 -0.67 -12.72 9.47
C GLU A 47 0.58 -12.17 8.77
N LEU A 48 1.06 -11.00 9.20
CA LEU A 48 2.34 -10.43 8.73
C LEU A 48 3.50 -11.39 9.03
N ALA A 49 3.56 -11.89 10.27
CA ALA A 49 4.60 -12.84 10.70
C ALA A 49 4.55 -14.16 9.91
N GLN A 50 3.35 -14.66 9.61
CA GLN A 50 3.17 -15.83 8.76
C GLN A 50 3.74 -15.60 7.36
N LEU A 51 3.38 -14.49 6.70
CA LEU A 51 3.90 -14.19 5.35
C LEU A 51 5.40 -13.90 5.36
N ARG A 52 5.94 -13.40 6.48
CA ARG A 52 7.38 -13.06 6.60
C ARG A 52 8.27 -14.28 6.44
N THR A 53 7.78 -15.49 6.71
CA THR A 53 8.60 -16.70 6.55
C THR A 53 8.85 -17.07 5.08
N SER A 54 8.05 -16.51 4.16
CA SER A 54 8.09 -16.86 2.73
C SER A 54 8.12 -15.63 1.80
N THR A 55 8.35 -14.43 2.33
CA THR A 55 8.43 -13.19 1.54
C THR A 55 9.70 -12.41 1.88
N ALA A 56 10.30 -11.79 0.87
CA ALA A 56 11.44 -10.89 1.08
C ALA A 56 11.00 -9.49 1.54
N SER A 57 9.79 -9.08 1.15
CA SER A 57 9.17 -7.83 1.58
C SER A 57 7.65 -7.97 1.56
N GLN A 58 6.98 -7.05 2.25
CA GLN A 58 5.52 -6.97 2.24
C GLN A 58 5.09 -5.54 1.96
N GLY A 59 3.81 -5.32 1.71
CA GLY A 59 3.34 -3.98 1.40
C GLY A 59 1.86 -3.78 1.61
N MET A 60 1.54 -2.51 1.75
CA MET A 60 0.18 -2.00 1.82
C MET A 60 0.20 -0.48 1.68
N MET A 61 -0.63 0.06 0.78
CA MET A 61 -0.83 1.51 0.69
C MET A 61 -1.50 2.05 1.98
N LEU A 62 -0.94 3.10 2.57
CA LEU A 62 -1.62 3.86 3.62
C LEU A 62 -2.81 4.64 3.03
N GLU A 63 -2.70 5.05 1.75
CA GLU A 63 -3.67 5.81 0.95
C GLU A 63 -3.93 7.23 1.47
N SER A 64 -4.39 7.37 2.72
CA SER A 64 -4.65 8.64 3.40
C SER A 64 -4.81 8.43 4.90
N VAL A 65 -4.54 9.47 5.70
CA VAL A 65 -4.84 9.49 7.15
C VAL A 65 -6.13 10.25 7.48
N ALA A 66 -6.94 10.56 6.47
CA ALA A 66 -8.25 11.17 6.63
C ALA A 66 -9.38 10.15 6.47
N VAL A 67 -10.52 10.43 7.10
CA VAL A 67 -11.76 9.69 6.86
C VAL A 67 -12.38 10.18 5.56
N LEU A 68 -12.29 9.36 4.50
CA LEU A 68 -12.73 9.72 3.16
C LEU A 68 -13.94 8.92 2.72
N ALA A 69 -14.82 9.55 1.93
CA ALA A 69 -15.96 8.87 1.32
C ALA A 69 -15.52 7.69 0.41
N ALA A 70 -14.34 7.81 -0.21
CA ALA A 70 -13.70 6.75 -1.00
C ALA A 70 -13.53 5.43 -0.22
N HIS A 71 -13.48 5.47 1.12
CA HIS A 71 -13.23 4.31 1.98
C HIS A 71 -14.48 3.80 2.70
N ARG A 72 -15.67 4.41 2.50
CA ARG A 72 -16.89 4.15 3.30
C ARG A 72 -17.27 2.67 3.45
N LEU A 73 -17.01 1.84 2.44
CA LEU A 73 -17.41 0.42 2.41
C LEU A 73 -16.21 -0.55 2.54
N ALA A 74 -15.03 -0.02 2.87
CA ALA A 74 -13.77 -0.74 2.97
C ALA A 74 -13.24 -0.66 4.41
N PRO A 75 -13.67 -1.55 5.31
CA PRO A 75 -13.29 -1.49 6.74
C PRO A 75 -11.78 -1.66 6.96
N ASP A 76 -11.10 -2.39 6.08
CA ASP A 76 -9.64 -2.55 6.08
C ASP A 76 -8.90 -1.24 5.71
N LYS A 77 -9.59 -0.25 5.14
CA LYS A 77 -9.06 1.09 4.84
C LYS A 77 -9.28 2.10 5.96
N ALA A 78 -9.77 1.68 7.12
CA ALA A 78 -9.81 2.53 8.29
C ALA A 78 -8.38 2.98 8.65
N VAL A 79 -8.20 4.28 8.91
CA VAL A 79 -6.87 4.90 9.17
C VAL A 79 -6.13 4.17 10.28
N ALA A 80 -6.80 3.94 11.42
CA ALA A 80 -6.21 3.23 12.55
C ALA A 80 -5.76 1.81 12.18
N ARG A 81 -6.51 1.12 11.31
CA ARG A 81 -6.16 -0.23 10.86
C ARG A 81 -4.92 -0.23 9.98
N ARG A 82 -4.83 0.68 9.01
CA ARG A 82 -3.67 0.83 8.13
C ARG A 82 -2.42 1.25 8.93
N LEU A 83 -2.53 2.20 9.86
CA LEU A 83 -1.41 2.59 10.73
C LEU A 83 -0.96 1.45 11.65
N ALA A 84 -1.90 0.66 12.19
CA ALA A 84 -1.56 -0.50 13.01
C ALA A 84 -0.79 -1.57 12.21
N THR A 85 -1.18 -1.85 10.96
CA THR A 85 -0.43 -2.76 10.09
C THR A 85 0.97 -2.23 9.77
N LEU A 86 1.10 -0.92 9.47
CA LEU A 86 2.41 -0.30 9.22
C LEU A 86 3.35 -0.45 10.43
N HIS A 87 2.87 -0.13 11.64
CA HIS A 87 3.68 -0.28 12.85
C HIS A 87 4.01 -1.75 13.17
N ALA A 88 3.05 -2.66 12.99
CA ALA A 88 3.29 -4.09 13.21
C ALA A 88 4.35 -4.66 12.24
N ALA A 89 4.39 -4.18 10.99
CA ALA A 89 5.45 -4.53 10.06
C ALA A 89 6.82 -4.04 10.54
N GLY A 90 6.88 -2.83 11.11
CA GLY A 90 8.06 -2.27 11.77
C GLY A 90 8.53 -3.10 12.97
N ASP A 91 7.62 -3.47 13.87
CA ASP A 91 7.93 -4.32 15.04
C ASP A 91 8.48 -5.70 14.63
N LEU A 92 8.05 -6.22 13.49
CA LEU A 92 8.50 -7.50 12.92
C LEU A 92 9.75 -7.37 12.01
N ALA A 93 10.30 -6.18 11.87
CA ALA A 93 11.43 -5.85 11.00
C ALA A 93 11.21 -6.37 9.56
N ILE A 94 10.02 -6.10 8.99
CA ILE A 94 9.66 -6.48 7.63
C ILE A 94 9.95 -5.29 6.69
N PRO A 95 10.79 -5.46 5.65
CA PRO A 95 10.92 -4.45 4.59
C PRO A 95 9.56 -4.19 3.95
N PHE A 96 9.09 -2.95 4.02
CA PHE A 96 7.70 -2.61 3.76
C PHE A 96 7.55 -1.55 2.67
N THR A 97 6.75 -1.86 1.65
CA THR A 97 6.28 -0.89 0.66
C THR A 97 4.98 -0.27 1.14
N THR A 98 4.90 1.05 1.15
CA THR A 98 3.64 1.77 1.41
C THR A 98 3.49 2.96 0.47
N GLY A 99 2.57 3.88 0.76
CA GLY A 99 2.28 4.99 -0.12
C GLY A 99 0.94 5.63 0.13
N LEU A 100 0.65 6.66 -0.65
CA LEU A 100 -0.59 7.42 -0.60
C LEU A 100 -1.25 7.52 -1.98
N LEU A 101 -2.55 7.76 -1.98
CA LEU A 101 -3.31 8.09 -3.17
C LEU A 101 -3.49 9.61 -3.27
N VAL A 102 -3.42 10.13 -4.49
CA VAL A 102 -3.65 11.54 -4.81
C VAL A 102 -4.95 11.67 -5.61
N GLY A 103 -5.90 12.46 -5.12
CA GLY A 103 -7.16 12.75 -5.82
C GLY A 103 -8.33 11.85 -5.43
N ILE A 104 -8.35 11.31 -4.20
CA ILE A 104 -9.46 10.51 -3.65
C ILE A 104 -10.35 11.30 -2.67
N GLY A 105 -10.18 12.62 -2.62
CA GLY A 105 -10.92 13.54 -1.75
C GLY A 105 -10.11 14.08 -0.57
N GLU A 106 -8.82 13.75 -0.50
CA GLU A 106 -7.88 14.27 0.48
C GLU A 106 -7.40 15.69 0.15
N SER A 107 -7.00 16.46 1.17
CA SER A 107 -6.37 17.78 1.00
C SER A 107 -4.85 17.65 1.01
N ARG A 108 -4.11 18.70 0.61
CA ARG A 108 -2.65 18.74 0.79
C ARG A 108 -2.22 18.51 2.24
N ARG A 109 -2.99 19.01 3.22
CA ARG A 109 -2.73 18.76 4.64
C ARG A 109 -2.78 17.27 4.95
N HIS A 110 -3.80 16.55 4.47
CA HIS A 110 -3.90 15.11 4.67
C HIS A 110 -2.74 14.33 4.02
N ARG A 111 -2.23 14.79 2.87
CA ARG A 111 -1.04 14.19 2.23
C ARG A 111 0.22 14.40 3.06
N LEU A 112 0.42 15.63 3.57
CA LEU A 112 1.52 15.95 4.49
C LEU A 112 1.46 15.09 5.75
N ASP A 113 0.28 14.96 6.36
CA ASP A 113 0.10 14.15 7.57
C ASP A 113 0.37 12.66 7.30
N ALA A 114 -0.05 12.13 6.15
CA ALA A 114 0.24 10.75 5.76
C ALA A 114 1.74 10.53 5.53
N LEU A 115 2.42 11.44 4.84
CA LEU A 115 3.87 11.39 4.63
C LEU A 115 4.64 11.49 5.96
N ALA A 116 4.21 12.38 6.85
CA ALA A 116 4.81 12.51 8.19
C ALA A 116 4.63 11.23 9.02
N ALA A 117 3.47 10.56 8.93
CA ALA A 117 3.23 9.28 9.59
C ALA A 117 4.15 8.17 9.03
N ILE A 118 4.34 8.10 7.71
CA ILE A 118 5.25 7.16 7.07
C ILE A 118 6.70 7.44 7.48
N ALA A 119 7.14 8.71 7.41
CA ALA A 119 8.48 9.13 7.80
C ALA A 119 8.76 8.82 9.28
N ALA A 120 7.79 9.06 10.18
CA ALA A 120 7.92 8.72 11.59
C ALA A 120 8.02 7.20 11.83
N ALA A 121 7.24 6.40 11.10
CA ALA A 121 7.33 4.94 11.18
C ALA A 121 8.68 4.42 10.65
N HIS A 122 9.19 4.99 9.55
CA HIS A 122 10.52 4.66 9.06
C HIS A 122 11.61 5.08 10.06
N ALA A 123 11.59 6.32 10.56
CA ALA A 123 12.56 6.79 11.55
C ALA A 123 12.59 5.94 12.82
N ARG A 124 11.45 5.38 13.23
CA ARG A 124 11.35 4.52 14.40
C ARG A 124 11.89 3.10 14.16
N PHE A 125 11.63 2.51 12.99
CA PHE A 125 11.83 1.07 12.77
C PHE A 125 12.81 0.72 11.64
N GLY A 126 13.20 1.69 10.79
CA GLY A 126 14.03 1.48 9.60
C GLY A 126 13.42 0.59 8.51
N HIS A 127 12.11 0.31 8.59
CA HIS A 127 11.48 -0.78 7.84
C HIS A 127 10.84 -0.36 6.49
N VAL A 128 10.50 0.92 6.30
CA VAL A 128 9.87 1.37 5.04
C VAL A 128 10.96 1.55 3.98
N HIS A 129 11.01 0.67 2.98
CA HIS A 129 12.03 0.75 1.93
C HIS A 129 11.57 1.50 0.68
N GLU A 130 10.25 1.68 0.53
CA GLU A 130 9.62 2.15 -0.69
C GLU A 130 8.31 2.87 -0.36
N VAL A 131 8.14 4.04 -0.96
CA VAL A 131 6.91 4.84 -0.88
C VAL A 131 6.42 5.15 -2.28
N ILE A 132 5.18 4.76 -2.55
CA ILE A 132 4.52 4.99 -3.84
C ILE A 132 3.56 6.19 -3.70
N ILE A 133 3.76 7.21 -4.53
CA ILE A 133 2.80 8.30 -4.72
C ILE A 133 1.98 7.95 -5.95
N GLN A 134 0.72 7.56 -5.75
CA GLN A 134 -0.12 7.07 -6.84
C GLN A 134 -1.28 8.03 -7.10
N ASN A 135 -1.45 8.46 -8.36
CA ASN A 135 -2.61 9.23 -8.76
C ASN A 135 -3.87 8.34 -8.87
N PHE A 136 -5.01 8.89 -8.45
CA PHE A 136 -6.30 8.28 -8.67
C PHE A 136 -6.67 8.32 -10.16
N ARG A 137 -7.10 7.17 -10.69
CA ARG A 137 -7.68 7.06 -12.04
C ARG A 137 -9.09 6.50 -11.92
N PRO A 138 -10.12 7.24 -12.37
CA PRO A 138 -11.50 6.75 -12.38
C PRO A 138 -11.61 5.45 -13.18
N LYS A 139 -12.41 4.51 -12.66
CA LYS A 139 -12.64 3.22 -13.31
C LYS A 139 -14.15 2.99 -13.50
N PRO A 140 -14.60 2.57 -14.70
CA PRO A 140 -15.98 2.15 -14.92
C PRO A 140 -16.42 1.10 -13.90
N GLY A 141 -17.68 1.18 -13.45
CA GLY A 141 -18.24 0.23 -12.49
C GLY A 141 -17.85 0.46 -11.02
N THR A 142 -17.10 1.54 -10.71
CA THR A 142 -16.79 1.93 -9.33
C THR A 142 -17.64 3.12 -8.86
N ALA A 143 -17.79 3.28 -7.55
CA ALA A 143 -18.51 4.43 -6.98
C ALA A 143 -17.89 5.80 -7.36
N MET A 144 -16.63 5.82 -7.78
CA MET A 144 -15.90 7.01 -8.20
C MET A 144 -15.67 7.06 -9.72
N ALA A 145 -16.46 6.34 -10.51
CA ALA A 145 -16.31 6.28 -11.97
C ALA A 145 -16.41 7.66 -12.65
N HIS A 146 -17.14 8.60 -12.06
CA HIS A 146 -17.35 9.96 -12.57
C HIS A 146 -16.57 11.04 -11.81
N ALA A 147 -15.72 10.64 -10.85
CA ALA A 147 -14.82 11.59 -10.20
C ALA A 147 -13.73 12.05 -11.18
N SER A 148 -13.19 13.25 -10.98
CA SER A 148 -12.04 13.72 -11.75
C SER A 148 -10.73 13.11 -11.20
N PRO A 149 -9.77 12.71 -12.06
CA PRO A 149 -8.41 12.43 -11.61
C PRO A 149 -7.77 13.69 -10.98
N PRO A 150 -6.69 13.56 -10.19
CA PRO A 150 -5.99 14.73 -9.68
C PRO A 150 -5.40 15.54 -10.83
N ARG A 151 -5.26 16.86 -10.62
CA ARG A 151 -4.52 17.74 -11.53
C ARG A 151 -3.04 17.33 -11.53
N ASP A 152 -2.38 17.42 -12.68
CA ASP A 152 -0.94 17.14 -12.80
C ASP A 152 -0.09 17.93 -11.78
N GLU A 153 -0.43 19.20 -11.57
CA GLU A 153 0.19 20.06 -10.56
C GLU A 153 0.12 19.46 -9.16
N GLU A 154 -1.05 18.94 -8.75
CA GLU A 154 -1.22 18.32 -7.43
C GLU A 154 -0.42 17.03 -7.29
N TYR A 155 -0.33 16.26 -8.37
CA TYR A 155 0.42 15.02 -8.37
C TYR A 155 1.92 15.26 -8.27
N ARG A 156 2.48 16.13 -9.14
CA ARG A 156 3.90 16.55 -9.08
C ARG A 156 4.25 17.19 -7.75
N TRP A 157 3.41 18.11 -7.25
CA TRP A 157 3.62 18.73 -5.94
C TRP A 157 3.72 17.68 -4.83
N THR A 158 2.88 16.64 -4.89
CA THR A 158 2.90 15.57 -3.87
C THR A 158 4.15 14.70 -3.99
N ILE A 159 4.64 14.41 -5.20
CA ILE A 159 5.90 13.70 -5.42
C ILE A 159 7.08 14.51 -4.86
N ALA A 160 7.16 15.81 -5.21
CA ALA A 160 8.20 16.72 -4.75
C ALA A 160 8.26 16.77 -3.22
N VAL A 161 7.11 16.96 -2.58
CA VAL A 161 7.00 17.04 -1.11
C VAL A 161 7.30 15.70 -0.45
N ALA A 162 6.92 14.57 -1.05
CA ALA A 162 7.29 13.26 -0.54
C ALA A 162 8.82 13.09 -0.53
N ARG A 163 9.52 13.54 -1.58
CA ARG A 163 10.99 13.50 -1.62
C ARG A 163 11.64 14.37 -0.54
N LEU A 164 11.06 15.53 -0.23
CA LEU A 164 11.57 16.41 0.83
C LEU A 164 11.34 15.89 2.25
N LEU A 165 10.29 15.09 2.47
CA LEU A 165 9.89 14.62 3.81
C LEU A 165 10.39 13.21 4.16
N LEU A 166 10.64 12.37 3.16
CA LEU A 166 11.10 11.00 3.35
C LEU A 166 12.64 10.98 3.46
N ALA A 167 13.16 10.00 4.20
CA ALA A 167 14.60 9.78 4.27
C ALA A 167 15.16 9.37 2.89
N ASP A 168 16.43 9.70 2.64
CA ASP A 168 17.07 9.49 1.32
C ASP A 168 17.19 8.02 0.92
N ASP A 169 17.24 7.12 1.91
CA ASP A 169 17.27 5.66 1.73
C ASP A 169 15.89 5.04 1.43
N VAL A 170 14.80 5.82 1.54
CA VAL A 170 13.48 5.41 1.09
C VAL A 170 13.36 5.62 -0.42
N HIS A 171 13.11 4.54 -1.14
CA HIS A 171 12.86 4.60 -2.58
C HIS A 171 11.49 5.22 -2.87
N LEU A 172 11.44 6.34 -3.58
CA LEU A 172 10.18 7.00 -3.95
C LEU A 172 9.82 6.67 -5.39
N GLN A 173 8.57 6.24 -5.57
CA GLN A 173 8.03 5.90 -6.88
C GLN A 173 6.77 6.68 -7.20
N ALA A 174 6.61 6.94 -8.49
CA ALA A 174 5.38 7.42 -9.11
C ALA A 174 5.04 6.45 -10.26
N PRO A 175 3.90 5.74 -10.23
CA PRO A 175 3.61 4.70 -11.23
C PRO A 175 3.52 5.26 -12.66
N PRO A 176 4.43 4.88 -13.58
CA PRO A 176 4.45 5.45 -14.93
C PRO A 176 3.24 5.01 -15.75
N ASN A 177 2.71 3.81 -15.49
CA ASN A 177 1.56 3.23 -16.17
C ASN A 177 0.22 3.95 -15.86
N LEU A 178 0.22 4.92 -14.95
CA LEU A 178 -0.97 5.71 -14.58
C LEU A 178 -0.88 7.17 -15.04
N SER A 179 0.16 7.53 -15.79
CA SER A 179 0.37 8.84 -16.38
C SER A 179 0.30 8.73 -17.90
N ASP A 180 -0.44 9.65 -18.54
CA ASP A 180 -0.59 9.64 -20.01
C ASP A 180 0.75 10.00 -20.71
N ASP A 181 1.58 10.80 -20.04
CA ASP A 181 2.97 11.08 -20.42
C ASP A 181 3.87 10.98 -19.17
N PRO A 182 4.57 9.85 -18.95
CA PRO A 182 5.39 9.63 -17.76
C PRO A 182 6.63 10.53 -17.67
N THR A 183 7.12 11.07 -18.80
CA THR A 183 8.35 11.89 -18.83
C THR A 183 8.21 13.16 -18.01
N ARG A 184 6.97 13.67 -17.92
CA ARG A 184 6.56 14.79 -17.08
C ARG A 184 6.83 14.57 -15.60
N LEU A 185 6.95 13.34 -15.12
CA LEU A 185 7.23 13.07 -13.71
C LEU A 185 8.71 13.29 -13.36
N LEU A 186 9.59 13.42 -14.35
CA LEU A 186 11.03 13.63 -14.13
C LEU A 186 11.37 15.06 -13.68
N ASP A 187 10.51 16.04 -13.94
CA ASP A 187 10.70 17.43 -13.48
C ASP A 187 10.05 17.71 -12.11
N ALA A 188 9.54 16.67 -11.43
CA ALA A 188 8.85 16.80 -10.16
C ALA A 188 9.82 16.96 -8.98
#